data_AF-A0A9D8Q4H1-F1
#
_entry.id   AF-A0A9D8Q4H1-F1
#
_cell.length_a   1.000
_cell.length_b   1.000
_cell.length_c   1.000
_cell.angle_alpha   90.00
_cell.angle_beta   90.00
_cell.angle_gamma   90.00
#
_symmetry.space_group_name_H-M   'P 1'
#
loop_
_entity.id
_entity.type
_entity.pdbx_description
1 polymer ?
#
loop_
_entity_poly.entity_id
_entity_poly.type
_entity_poly.pdbx_seq_one_letter_code
_entity_poly.pdbx_strand_id
1 'polypeptide(L)'
;MRAAACCEMNCGMGTSRQRKKRQTYRYPKARRPIWWRRPPARDSDLEPINLDRGGDVDGRAELSRFYRRARKVLRHIFRVARAKDHVQFAFALSPESRGMRDTGWNTAAEASVARKQLTDLVSAIPTRSPVRVRVGLSLYAHMAEVAGYYELPKNMLNIAGGEFWNMYPFHELVASHKVTGEQIAPNASRVLKDLIGHASDIGFPELGQVITEAFDFDLRNGYAHADYIVWSDGIRLPRRNGGRSKTVPYERFGLLLNKALAFFSALQEVQEECLRRYWPPLLVRGRMNAYQAEEYAILTWNPTEGWFQIKMYGGVGPDHPVLRRGLNDDDL
;
A
#
# COMPACT_ATOMS: atom_id res chain seq x y z
N MET A 1 1.76 7.34 -66.57
CA MET A 1 3.05 7.35 -67.29
C MET A 1 3.72 8.71 -67.07
N ARG A 2 5.06 8.71 -66.89
CA ARG A 2 5.97 9.80 -66.43
C ARG A 2 6.04 9.91 -64.89
N ALA A 3 7.07 9.44 -64.19
CA ALA A 3 8.54 9.57 -64.25
C ALA A 3 9.07 10.87 -63.63
N ALA A 4 9.77 10.67 -62.50
CA ALA A 4 10.96 11.33 -61.94
C ALA A 4 11.15 12.86 -62.06
N ALA A 5 11.44 13.48 -60.91
CA ALA A 5 12.33 14.63 -60.83
C ALA A 5 13.12 14.59 -59.50
N CYS A 6 14.44 14.42 -59.65
CA CYS A 6 15.46 14.71 -58.65
C CYS A 6 15.45 16.19 -58.26
N CYS A 7 15.75 16.49 -57.01
CA CYS A 7 16.34 17.77 -56.64
C CYS A 7 17.43 17.51 -55.60
N GLU A 8 18.67 17.64 -56.04
CA GLU A 8 19.87 17.73 -55.19
C GLU A 8 19.92 19.12 -54.56
N MET A 9 20.15 19.20 -53.25
CA MET A 9 20.71 20.41 -52.63
C MET A 9 21.80 20.03 -51.63
N ASN A 10 23.02 20.42 -52.01
CA ASN A 10 24.20 20.58 -51.19
C ASN A 10 23.93 21.49 -49.99
N CYS A 11 24.37 21.07 -48.79
CA CYS A 11 24.70 21.95 -47.68
C CYS A 11 25.91 21.40 -46.92
N GLY A 12 26.88 22.28 -46.70
CA GLY A 12 28.25 21.94 -46.37
C GLY A 12 28.46 21.36 -44.98
N MET A 13 29.44 20.46 -44.91
CA MET A 13 29.97 19.91 -43.67
C MET A 13 30.92 20.92 -43.00
N GLY A 14 30.49 21.51 -41.88
CA GLY A 14 31.36 22.19 -40.94
C GLY A 14 31.58 21.31 -39.70
N THR A 15 32.72 20.62 -39.62
CA THR A 15 33.06 19.75 -38.49
C THR A 15 33.77 20.53 -37.39
N SER A 16 33.04 21.00 -36.36
CA SER A 16 33.64 21.47 -35.10
C SER A 16 33.70 20.33 -34.08
N ARG A 17 34.89 19.74 -33.91
CA ARG A 17 35.19 18.74 -32.87
C ARG A 17 35.20 19.40 -31.48
N GLN A 18 34.13 19.28 -30.72
CA GLN A 18 34.18 19.45 -29.26
C GLN A 18 34.57 18.13 -28.58
N ARG A 19 35.80 18.08 -28.06
CA ARG A 19 36.29 17.01 -27.18
C ARG A 19 35.56 17.07 -25.83
N LYS A 20 34.51 16.26 -25.64
CA LYS A 20 33.96 15.97 -24.31
C LYS A 20 34.90 15.00 -23.57
N LYS A 21 35.58 15.50 -22.54
CA LYS A 21 36.32 14.66 -21.58
C LYS A 21 35.32 13.77 -20.82
N ARG A 22 35.36 12.46 -21.05
CA ARG A 22 34.64 11.46 -20.25
C ARG A 22 35.30 11.35 -18.89
N GLN A 23 34.63 11.82 -17.84
CA GLN A 23 35.01 11.59 -16.46
C GLN A 23 34.40 10.24 -16.04
N THR A 24 35.22 9.19 -15.98
CA THR A 24 34.78 7.86 -15.53
C THR A 24 34.68 7.87 -14.00
N TYR A 25 33.46 7.94 -13.48
CA TYR A 25 33.18 7.77 -12.06
C TYR A 25 33.26 6.26 -11.72
N ARG A 26 34.29 5.84 -10.97
CA ARG A 26 34.39 4.48 -10.44
C ARG A 26 33.61 4.42 -9.12
N TYR A 27 32.51 3.67 -9.11
CA TYR A 27 31.83 3.30 -7.86
C TYR A 27 32.70 2.34 -7.03
N PRO A 28 32.82 2.55 -5.72
CA PRO A 28 33.41 1.54 -4.83
C PRO A 28 32.48 0.31 -4.76
N LYS A 29 33.09 -0.88 -4.75
CA LYS A 29 32.38 -2.15 -4.55
C LYS A 29 31.72 -2.17 -3.17
N ALA A 30 30.40 -2.02 -3.12
CA ALA A 30 29.63 -2.14 -1.88
C ALA A 30 29.60 -3.60 -1.41
N ARG A 31 30.07 -3.84 -0.18
CA ARG A 31 29.82 -5.09 0.55
C ARG A 31 28.33 -5.18 0.86
N ARG A 32 27.71 -6.33 0.56
CA ARG A 32 26.30 -6.61 0.91
C ARG A 32 26.15 -6.66 2.43
N PRO A 33 25.22 -5.91 3.04
CA PRO A 33 24.82 -6.20 4.40
C PRO A 33 23.73 -7.28 4.39
N ILE A 34 24.00 -8.35 5.13
CA ILE A 34 23.05 -9.41 5.47
C ILE A 34 22.08 -8.82 6.49
N TRP A 35 20.86 -8.50 6.05
CA TRP A 35 19.76 -8.08 6.93
C TRP A 35 18.60 -9.07 6.83
N TRP A 36 18.70 -10.23 7.48
CA TRP A 36 17.53 -11.06 7.77
C TRP A 36 17.72 -11.79 9.10
N ARG A 37 16.97 -11.35 10.11
CA ARG A 37 16.26 -12.14 11.14
C ARG A 37 15.83 -11.19 12.26
N ARG A 38 14.58 -10.74 12.22
CA ARG A 38 13.86 -10.23 13.40
C ARG A 38 12.63 -11.10 13.62
N PRO A 39 12.32 -11.47 14.88
CA PRO A 39 11.11 -12.21 15.21
C PRO A 39 9.86 -11.31 15.06
N PRO A 40 8.65 -11.90 14.96
CA PRO A 40 7.41 -11.14 14.89
C PRO A 40 7.18 -10.33 16.18
N ALA A 41 6.55 -9.16 16.01
CA ALA A 41 6.18 -8.26 17.09
C ALA A 41 5.26 -8.93 18.12
N ARG A 42 5.36 -8.51 19.38
CA ARG A 42 4.44 -8.90 20.47
C ARG A 42 3.37 -7.82 20.63
N ASP A 43 2.22 -8.19 21.19
CA ASP A 43 1.09 -7.28 21.52
C ASP A 43 1.46 -6.05 22.39
N SER A 44 2.69 -5.98 22.93
CA SER A 44 3.22 -4.87 23.74
C SER A 44 3.70 -3.64 22.95
N ASP A 45 3.71 -3.67 21.62
CA ASP A 45 4.31 -2.61 20.79
C ASP A 45 3.34 -1.47 20.39
N LEU A 46 2.14 -1.44 20.99
CA LEU A 46 1.14 -0.38 20.80
C LEU A 46 1.09 0.60 21.98
N GLU A 47 2.24 0.99 22.53
CA GLU A 47 2.28 2.22 23.34
C GLU A 47 1.88 3.37 22.39
N PRO A 48 0.75 4.08 22.65
CA PRO A 48 0.32 5.18 21.82
C PRO A 48 1.48 6.16 21.68
N ILE A 49 1.69 6.73 20.48
CA ILE A 49 2.58 7.88 20.37
C ILE A 49 1.92 8.98 21.18
N ASN A 50 2.35 9.13 22.43
CA ASN A 50 1.75 10.06 23.35
C ASN A 50 2.31 11.44 23.01
N LEU A 51 1.55 12.15 22.17
CA LEU A 51 1.84 13.54 21.81
C LEU A 51 1.42 14.52 22.92
N ASP A 52 0.74 14.02 23.96
CA ASP A 52 0.10 14.86 24.96
C ASP A 52 0.81 14.85 26.34
N ARG A 53 0.50 15.89 27.14
CA ARG A 53 1.10 16.18 28.46
C ARG A 53 0.44 15.44 29.63
N GLY A 54 -0.65 14.72 29.43
CA GLY A 54 -1.37 13.99 30.47
C GLY A 54 -1.82 12.62 29.97
N GLY A 55 -1.64 11.58 30.78
CA GLY A 55 -2.06 10.22 30.43
C GLY A 55 -3.58 10.12 30.33
N ASP A 56 -4.13 10.35 29.14
CA ASP A 56 -5.55 10.19 28.88
C ASP A 56 -5.90 8.71 28.74
N VAL A 57 -6.57 8.18 29.78
CA VAL A 57 -7.08 6.81 29.83
C VAL A 57 -8.19 6.61 28.78
N ASP A 58 -8.95 7.65 28.44
CA ASP A 58 -10.07 7.57 27.51
C ASP A 58 -9.59 7.38 26.07
N GLY A 59 -8.53 8.08 25.67
CA GLY A 59 -7.88 7.91 24.37
C GLY A 59 -7.36 6.48 24.14
N ARG A 60 -6.82 5.80 25.15
CA ARG A 60 -6.38 4.39 25.05
C ARG A 60 -7.57 3.45 24.84
N ALA A 61 -8.66 3.65 25.58
CA ALA A 61 -9.87 2.85 25.43
C ALA A 61 -10.52 3.07 24.05
N GLU A 62 -10.57 4.31 23.57
CA GLU A 62 -11.06 4.63 22.21
C GLU A 62 -10.20 3.96 21.14
N LEU A 63 -8.88 4.07 21.24
CA LEU A 63 -7.96 3.45 20.28
C LEU A 63 -8.11 1.93 20.24
N SER A 64 -8.25 1.28 21.40
CA SER A 64 -8.49 -0.17 21.48
C SER A 64 -9.83 -0.58 20.86
N ARG A 65 -10.90 0.21 21.07
CA ARG A 65 -12.19 0.00 20.39
C ARG A 65 -12.05 0.16 18.87
N PHE A 66 -11.38 1.23 18.43
CA PHE A 66 -11.12 1.49 17.02
C PHE A 66 -10.38 0.32 16.36
N TYR A 67 -9.26 -0.10 16.93
CA TYR A 67 -8.43 -1.19 16.42
C TYR A 67 -9.22 -2.51 16.32
N ARG A 68 -9.94 -2.91 17.38
CA ARG A 68 -10.77 -4.13 17.35
C ARG A 68 -11.83 -4.08 16.26
N ARG A 69 -12.47 -2.93 16.07
CA ARG A 69 -13.46 -2.74 15.00
C ARG A 69 -12.80 -2.80 13.62
N ALA A 70 -11.69 -2.11 13.41
CA ALA A 70 -10.92 -2.14 12.16
C ALA A 70 -10.56 -3.58 11.77
N ARG A 71 -9.95 -4.30 12.72
CA ARG A 71 -9.55 -5.70 12.54
C ARG A 71 -10.74 -6.62 12.26
N LYS A 72 -11.86 -6.46 12.98
CA LYS A 72 -13.09 -7.23 12.75
C LYS A 72 -13.62 -7.03 11.33
N VAL A 73 -13.72 -5.78 10.87
CA VAL A 73 -14.24 -5.45 9.54
C VAL A 73 -13.30 -5.97 8.45
N LEU A 74 -12.00 -5.77 8.60
CA LEU A 74 -10.99 -6.29 7.67
C LEU A 74 -11.02 -7.82 7.59
N ARG A 75 -11.08 -8.52 8.73
CA ARG A 75 -11.26 -9.99 8.73
C ARG A 75 -12.54 -10.43 8.02
N HIS A 76 -13.61 -9.67 8.20
CA HIS A 76 -14.90 -9.99 7.59
C HIS A 76 -14.83 -9.92 6.06
N ILE A 77 -14.32 -8.83 5.49
CA ILE A 77 -14.18 -8.70 4.04
C ILE A 77 -13.18 -9.72 3.45
N PHE A 78 -12.04 -9.97 4.11
CA PHE A 78 -11.09 -11.01 3.66
C PHE A 78 -11.72 -12.41 3.63
N ARG A 79 -12.54 -12.74 4.64
CA ARG A 79 -13.27 -14.01 4.68
C ARG A 79 -14.28 -14.11 3.54
N VAL A 80 -15.02 -13.04 3.24
CA VAL A 80 -15.99 -13.02 2.13
C VAL A 80 -15.28 -13.15 0.79
N ALA A 81 -14.22 -12.37 0.56
CA ALA A 81 -13.40 -12.44 -0.65
C ALA A 81 -12.87 -13.85 -0.89
N ARG A 82 -12.25 -14.47 0.13
CA ARG A 82 -11.76 -15.85 0.01
C ARG A 82 -12.86 -16.86 -0.29
N ALA A 83 -14.02 -16.73 0.35
CA ALA A 83 -15.15 -17.63 0.12
C ALA A 83 -15.75 -17.47 -1.29
N LYS A 84 -15.63 -16.27 -1.88
CA LYS A 84 -16.13 -15.96 -3.21
C LYS A 84 -15.21 -16.51 -4.31
N ASP A 85 -13.90 -16.29 -4.20
CA ASP A 85 -12.91 -16.85 -5.11
C ASP A 85 -11.53 -16.97 -4.43
N HIS A 86 -11.10 -18.20 -4.16
CA HIS A 86 -9.88 -18.47 -3.39
C HIS A 86 -8.61 -18.13 -4.17
N VAL A 87 -8.59 -18.36 -5.48
CA VAL A 87 -7.41 -18.07 -6.31
C VAL A 87 -7.24 -16.57 -6.46
N GLN A 88 -8.33 -15.84 -6.73
CA GLN A 88 -8.29 -14.38 -6.80
C GLN A 88 -7.91 -13.76 -5.46
N PHE A 89 -8.45 -14.29 -4.36
CA PHE A 89 -8.06 -13.90 -3.01
C PHE A 89 -6.57 -14.09 -2.76
N ALA A 90 -5.99 -15.22 -3.18
CA ALA A 90 -4.56 -15.47 -3.05
C ALA A 90 -3.73 -14.44 -3.83
N PHE A 91 -4.09 -14.12 -5.08
CA PHE A 91 -3.41 -13.06 -5.85
C PHE A 91 -3.45 -11.71 -5.12
N ALA A 92 -4.58 -11.37 -4.49
CA ALA A 92 -4.71 -10.12 -3.76
C ALA A 92 -3.82 -10.03 -2.51
N LEU A 93 -3.44 -11.15 -1.89
CA LEU A 93 -2.59 -11.16 -0.69
C LEU A 93 -1.14 -10.78 -0.94
N SER A 94 -0.69 -10.75 -2.19
CA SER A 94 0.66 -10.30 -2.57
C SER A 94 0.59 -8.96 -3.29
N PRO A 95 0.35 -7.85 -2.56
CA PRO A 95 0.32 -6.52 -3.16
C PRO A 95 1.65 -6.27 -3.89
N GLU A 96 1.53 -5.73 -5.10
CA GLU A 96 2.64 -5.36 -5.96
C GLU A 96 3.56 -6.49 -6.46
N SER A 97 3.09 -7.74 -6.49
CA SER A 97 3.71 -8.79 -7.32
C SER A 97 3.45 -8.50 -8.81
N ARG A 98 4.06 -7.42 -9.31
CA ARG A 98 3.77 -6.84 -10.63
C ARG A 98 4.40 -7.61 -11.80
N GLY A 99 5.05 -8.75 -11.58
CA GLY A 99 5.59 -9.67 -12.61
C GLY A 99 6.58 -9.11 -13.64
N MET A 100 6.65 -7.78 -13.78
CA MET A 100 7.32 -7.01 -14.83
C MET A 100 8.27 -5.96 -14.25
N ARG A 101 8.36 -5.85 -12.92
CA ARG A 101 9.33 -4.97 -12.26
C ARG A 101 10.43 -5.81 -11.66
N ASP A 102 11.66 -5.33 -11.78
CA ASP A 102 12.84 -5.95 -11.19
C ASP A 102 12.67 -6.11 -9.66
N THR A 103 13.55 -6.93 -9.07
CA THR A 103 13.63 -7.04 -7.61
C THR A 103 13.86 -5.66 -6.97
N GLY A 104 13.12 -5.35 -5.90
CA GLY A 104 13.22 -4.09 -5.17
C GLY A 104 12.12 -3.06 -5.46
N TRP A 105 11.19 -3.32 -6.38
CA TRP A 105 10.08 -2.40 -6.70
C TRP A 105 8.78 -2.76 -5.97
N ASN A 106 8.79 -2.74 -4.63
CA ASN A 106 7.60 -2.97 -3.80
C ASN A 106 7.37 -1.79 -2.83
N THR A 107 6.43 -0.92 -3.17
CA THR A 107 6.13 0.30 -2.42
C THR A 107 5.40 0.02 -1.10
N ALA A 108 4.61 -1.06 -1.01
CA ALA A 108 4.00 -1.51 0.25
C ALA A 108 5.06 -1.98 1.26
N ALA A 109 6.08 -2.71 0.81
CA ALA A 109 7.22 -3.12 1.64
C ALA A 109 8.04 -1.90 2.10
N GLU A 110 8.36 -1.00 1.19
CA GLU A 110 9.07 0.25 1.52
C GLU A 110 8.28 1.10 2.53
N ALA A 111 6.96 1.22 2.33
CA ALA A 111 6.10 1.94 3.26
C ALA A 111 6.03 1.28 4.64
N SER A 112 6.14 -0.05 4.74
CA SER A 112 6.27 -0.75 6.03
C SER A 112 7.55 -0.31 6.77
N VAL A 113 8.67 -0.25 6.04
CA VAL A 113 9.96 0.17 6.58
C VAL A 113 9.92 1.64 6.99
N ALA A 114 9.43 2.51 6.12
CA ALA A 114 9.29 3.94 6.37
C ALA A 114 8.38 4.22 7.57
N ARG A 115 7.21 3.56 7.66
CA ARG A 115 6.30 3.66 8.82
C ARG A 115 7.05 3.35 10.12
N LYS A 116 7.82 2.27 10.16
CA LYS A 116 8.59 1.89 11.35
C LYS A 116 9.64 2.95 11.69
N GLN A 117 10.47 3.32 10.73
CA GLN A 117 11.55 4.30 10.93
C GLN A 117 11.02 5.66 11.38
N LEU A 118 9.93 6.14 10.75
CA LEU A 118 9.28 7.39 11.11
C LEU A 118 8.62 7.30 12.49
N THR A 119 8.02 6.16 12.87
CA THR A 119 7.49 5.95 14.22
C THR A 119 8.60 6.02 15.27
N ASP A 120 9.70 5.30 15.05
CA ASP A 120 10.87 5.33 15.93
C ASP A 120 11.42 6.76 16.08
N LEU A 121 11.50 7.50 14.96
CA LEU A 121 11.95 8.89 14.95
C LEU A 121 11.01 9.83 15.73
N VAL A 122 9.69 9.72 15.54
CA VAL A 122 8.71 10.53 16.30
C VAL A 122 8.84 10.27 17.79
N SER A 123 9.03 9.02 18.19
CA SER A 123 9.18 8.62 19.59
C SER A 123 10.49 9.11 20.22
N ALA A 124 11.55 9.23 19.43
CA ALA A 124 12.85 9.75 19.90
C ALA A 124 12.86 11.28 20.11
N ILE A 125 11.94 12.02 19.49
CA ILE A 125 11.89 13.48 19.60
C ILE A 125 11.15 13.88 20.89
N PRO A 126 11.64 14.88 21.67
CA PRO A 126 10.96 15.36 22.87
C PRO A 126 9.50 15.77 22.60
N THR A 127 8.58 15.39 23.49
CA THR A 127 7.13 15.64 23.34
C THR A 127 6.77 17.10 23.10
N ARG A 128 7.53 18.02 23.71
CA ARG A 128 7.29 19.48 23.60
C ARG A 128 7.88 20.11 22.34
N SER A 129 8.58 19.34 21.50
CA SER A 129 9.22 19.88 20.32
C SER A 129 8.22 20.04 19.18
N PRO A 130 8.10 21.23 18.58
CA PRO A 130 7.29 21.42 17.38
C PRO A 130 7.88 20.66 16.16
N VAL A 131 9.13 20.16 16.25
CA VAL A 131 9.68 19.22 15.27
C VAL A 131 8.94 17.88 15.33
N ARG A 132 8.59 17.39 16.54
CA ARG A 132 7.86 16.13 16.71
C ARG A 132 6.53 16.17 15.98
N VAL A 133 5.81 17.28 16.09
CA VAL A 133 4.52 17.49 15.40
C VAL A 133 4.70 17.41 13.89
N ARG A 134 5.74 18.06 13.34
CA ARG A 134 6.01 18.03 11.89
C ARG A 134 6.40 16.64 11.39
N VAL A 135 7.22 15.91 12.14
CA VAL A 135 7.58 14.53 11.80
C VAL A 135 6.36 13.61 11.95
N GLY A 136 5.54 13.80 12.98
CA GLY A 136 4.27 13.08 13.14
C GLY A 136 3.31 13.36 11.98
N LEU A 137 3.21 14.60 11.51
CA LEU A 137 2.40 14.94 10.34
C LEU A 137 2.95 14.32 9.07
N SER A 138 4.27 14.25 8.92
CA SER A 138 4.93 13.53 7.83
C SER A 138 4.55 12.05 7.84
N LEU A 139 4.65 11.39 9.00
CA LEU A 139 4.23 10.00 9.17
C LEU A 139 2.73 9.82 8.85
N TYR A 140 1.88 10.69 9.36
CA TYR A 140 0.44 10.66 9.10
C TYR A 140 0.10 10.80 7.62
N ALA A 141 0.69 11.80 6.95
CA ALA A 141 0.47 12.03 5.53
C ALA A 141 1.05 10.90 4.69
N HIS A 142 2.27 10.43 5.01
CA HIS A 142 2.87 9.28 4.34
C HIS A 142 1.92 8.08 4.36
N MET A 143 1.41 7.73 5.54
CA MET A 143 0.41 6.68 5.72
C MET A 143 -0.86 6.91 4.87
N ALA A 144 -1.38 8.13 4.82
CA ALA A 144 -2.53 8.47 3.99
C ALA A 144 -2.27 8.36 2.47
N GLU A 145 -1.01 8.46 2.01
CA GLU A 145 -0.65 8.35 0.59
C GLU A 145 -0.34 6.94 0.10
N VAL A 146 -0.12 5.96 0.98
CA VAL A 146 0.46 4.68 0.56
C VAL A 146 -0.53 3.84 -0.26
N ALA A 147 -0.53 4.07 -1.57
CA ALA A 147 -1.39 3.36 -2.52
C ALA A 147 -1.25 1.84 -2.39
N GLY A 148 -0.03 1.32 -2.24
CA GLY A 148 0.24 -0.13 -2.13
C GLY A 148 -0.54 -0.82 -1.01
N TYR A 149 -0.82 -0.15 0.11
CA TYR A 149 -1.67 -0.72 1.16
C TYR A 149 -3.16 -0.66 0.85
N TYR A 150 -3.59 0.33 0.08
CA TYR A 150 -4.99 0.51 -0.30
C TYR A 150 -5.40 -0.41 -1.46
N GLU A 151 -4.44 -0.87 -2.26
CA GLU A 151 -4.67 -1.87 -3.31
C GLU A 151 -5.20 -3.20 -2.74
N LEU A 152 -4.72 -3.60 -1.56
CA LEU A 152 -5.16 -4.82 -0.88
C LEU A 152 -6.66 -4.80 -0.52
N PRO A 153 -7.17 -3.87 0.32
CA PRO A 153 -8.59 -3.81 0.63
C PRO A 153 -9.47 -3.50 -0.59
N LYS A 154 -8.99 -2.75 -1.60
CA LYS A 154 -9.75 -2.55 -2.84
C LYS A 154 -9.93 -3.86 -3.60
N ASN A 155 -8.87 -4.66 -3.74
CA ASN A 155 -8.99 -5.98 -4.35
C ASN A 155 -9.87 -6.93 -3.53
N MET A 156 -9.83 -6.86 -2.20
CA MET A 156 -10.77 -7.64 -1.38
C MET A 156 -12.22 -7.23 -1.63
N LEU A 157 -12.50 -5.95 -1.85
CA LEU A 157 -13.84 -5.48 -2.24
C LEU A 157 -14.23 -6.01 -3.62
N ASN A 158 -13.36 -5.87 -4.63
CA ASN A 158 -13.60 -6.40 -5.98
C ASN A 158 -13.98 -7.89 -5.91
N ILE A 159 -13.16 -8.69 -5.23
CA ILE A 159 -13.37 -10.15 -5.12
C ILE A 159 -14.63 -10.45 -4.32
N ALA A 160 -14.90 -9.77 -3.21
CA ALA A 160 -16.14 -9.94 -2.46
C ALA A 160 -17.39 -9.61 -3.30
N GLY A 161 -17.29 -8.61 -4.19
CA GLY A 161 -18.30 -8.24 -5.19
C GLY A 161 -18.43 -9.25 -6.35
N GLY A 162 -17.51 -10.21 -6.47
CA GLY A 162 -17.48 -11.21 -7.54
C GLY A 162 -16.68 -10.81 -8.77
N GLU A 163 -15.90 -9.74 -8.68
CA GLU A 163 -14.93 -9.35 -9.68
C GLU A 163 -13.59 -10.07 -9.47
N PHE A 164 -12.68 -9.93 -10.43
CA PHE A 164 -11.33 -10.47 -10.35
C PHE A 164 -10.41 -9.54 -9.58
N TRP A 165 -9.33 -10.10 -9.05
CA TRP A 165 -8.17 -9.33 -8.62
C TRP A 165 -7.65 -8.47 -9.78
N ASN A 166 -7.33 -7.22 -9.48
CA ASN A 166 -6.77 -6.27 -10.42
C ASN A 166 -5.41 -5.78 -9.88
N MET A 167 -4.38 -5.89 -10.72
CA MET A 167 -3.03 -5.40 -10.42
C MET A 167 -2.99 -3.88 -10.19
N TYR A 168 -3.88 -3.13 -10.84
CA TYR A 168 -4.02 -1.68 -10.73
C TYR A 168 -5.48 -1.34 -10.37
N PRO A 169 -5.92 -1.63 -9.14
CA PRO A 169 -7.34 -1.56 -8.79
C PRO A 169 -7.88 -0.11 -8.73
N PHE A 170 -7.00 0.89 -8.87
CA PHE A 170 -7.34 2.32 -8.96
C PHE A 170 -7.07 2.92 -10.35
N HIS A 171 -6.82 2.11 -11.39
CA HIS A 171 -6.50 2.63 -12.72
C HIS A 171 -7.62 3.50 -13.30
N GLU A 172 -8.89 3.21 -12.99
CA GLU A 172 -10.04 4.00 -13.41
C GLU A 172 -10.07 5.42 -12.82
N LEU A 173 -9.33 5.65 -11.72
CA LEU A 173 -9.21 6.97 -11.11
C LEU A 173 -8.13 7.82 -11.79
N VAL A 174 -7.26 7.22 -12.61
CA VAL A 174 -6.22 7.94 -13.34
C VAL A 174 -6.87 8.88 -14.35
N ALA A 175 -6.54 10.17 -14.26
CA ALA A 175 -7.00 11.16 -15.22
C ALA A 175 -5.94 11.36 -16.31
N SER A 176 -6.34 11.81 -17.50
CA SER A 176 -5.39 12.28 -18.52
C SER A 176 -5.32 13.80 -18.51
N HIS A 177 -4.10 14.34 -18.54
CA HIS A 177 -3.89 15.77 -18.71
C HIS A 177 -4.41 16.21 -20.09
N LYS A 178 -5.30 17.20 -20.13
CA LYS A 178 -6.03 17.57 -21.36
C LYS A 178 -5.13 18.01 -22.52
N VAL A 179 -3.96 18.59 -22.22
CA VAL A 179 -3.03 19.12 -23.24
C VAL A 179 -1.97 18.09 -23.62
N THR A 180 -1.18 17.61 -22.64
CA THR A 180 -0.08 16.66 -22.86
C THR A 180 -0.51 15.20 -23.04
N GLY A 181 -1.72 14.83 -22.63
CA GLY A 181 -2.17 13.43 -22.61
C GLY A 181 -1.54 12.58 -21.49
N GLU A 182 -0.66 13.16 -20.67
CA GLU A 182 0.03 12.45 -19.60
C GLU A 182 -0.95 11.94 -18.54
N GLN A 183 -0.68 10.74 -18.02
CA GLN A 183 -1.47 10.14 -16.95
C GLN A 183 -1.19 10.84 -15.61
N ILE A 184 -2.25 11.29 -14.96
CA ILE A 184 -2.25 11.93 -13.64
C ILE A 184 -2.75 10.90 -12.64
N ALA A 185 -1.85 10.44 -11.77
CA ALA A 185 -2.19 9.55 -10.68
C ALA A 185 -3.27 10.18 -9.77
N PRO A 186 -4.23 9.37 -9.26
CA PRO A 186 -5.21 9.88 -8.32
C PRO A 186 -4.53 10.31 -7.02
N ASN A 187 -4.98 11.41 -6.43
CA ASN A 187 -4.55 11.79 -5.08
C ASN A 187 -5.15 10.84 -4.03
N ALA A 188 -4.54 10.76 -2.85
CA ALA A 188 -5.03 9.93 -1.75
C ALA A 188 -6.50 10.17 -1.39
N SER A 189 -6.98 11.41 -1.44
CA SER A 189 -8.39 11.71 -1.12
C SER A 189 -9.35 11.02 -2.10
N ARG A 190 -9.00 10.94 -3.40
CA ARG A 190 -9.79 10.21 -4.39
C ARG A 190 -9.74 8.70 -4.15
N VAL A 191 -8.55 8.16 -3.87
CA VAL A 191 -8.35 6.73 -3.56
C VAL A 191 -9.17 6.29 -2.35
N LEU A 192 -9.09 7.04 -1.25
CA LEU A 192 -9.84 6.74 -0.03
C LEU A 192 -11.36 6.89 -0.23
N LYS A 193 -11.81 7.91 -0.97
CA LYS A 193 -13.24 8.06 -1.29
C LYS A 193 -13.77 6.94 -2.17
N ASP A 194 -13.00 6.50 -3.15
CA ASP A 194 -13.33 5.34 -3.97
C ASP A 194 -13.45 4.06 -3.13
N LEU A 195 -12.49 3.81 -2.22
CA LEU A 195 -12.56 2.71 -1.27
C LEU A 195 -13.81 2.76 -0.39
N ILE A 196 -14.12 3.93 0.17
CA ILE A 196 -15.30 4.15 1.03
C ILE A 196 -16.59 3.92 0.24
N GLY A 197 -16.68 4.48 -0.97
CA GLY A 197 -17.82 4.32 -1.87
C GLY A 197 -18.04 2.86 -2.24
N HIS A 198 -17.01 2.21 -2.77
CA HIS A 198 -17.07 0.79 -3.14
C HIS A 198 -17.46 -0.10 -1.96
N ALA A 199 -16.89 0.15 -0.77
CA ALA A 199 -17.28 -0.57 0.43
C ALA A 199 -18.76 -0.41 0.76
N SER A 200 -19.31 0.79 0.64
CA SER A 200 -20.75 1.03 0.84
C SER A 200 -21.59 0.29 -0.20
N ASP A 201 -21.20 0.35 -1.47
CA ASP A 201 -21.97 -0.18 -2.60
C ASP A 201 -22.18 -1.69 -2.53
N ILE A 202 -21.19 -2.43 -2.01
CA ILE A 202 -21.26 -3.89 -1.89
C ILE A 202 -21.59 -4.38 -0.46
N GLY A 203 -22.02 -3.49 0.44
CA GLY A 203 -22.54 -3.87 1.76
C GLY A 203 -21.52 -3.98 2.90
N PHE A 204 -20.41 -3.25 2.84
CA PHE A 204 -19.41 -3.10 3.91
C PHE A 204 -19.22 -1.64 4.40
N PRO A 205 -20.29 -0.89 4.73
CA PRO A 205 -20.16 0.53 5.10
C PRO A 205 -19.27 0.77 6.33
N GLU A 206 -19.15 -0.20 7.24
CA GLU A 206 -18.26 -0.11 8.41
C GLU A 206 -16.79 0.03 8.02
N LEU A 207 -16.36 -0.51 6.87
CA LEU A 207 -14.98 -0.31 6.39
C LEU A 207 -14.76 1.17 6.07
N GLY A 208 -15.73 1.80 5.40
CA GLY A 208 -15.70 3.22 5.09
C GLY A 208 -15.66 4.11 6.33
N GLN A 209 -16.40 3.73 7.39
CA GLN A 209 -16.37 4.42 8.69
C GLN A 209 -14.99 4.34 9.34
N VAL A 210 -14.38 3.15 9.39
CA VAL A 210 -13.05 2.96 9.99
C VAL A 210 -11.99 3.78 9.24
N ILE A 211 -12.05 3.84 7.91
CA ILE A 211 -11.14 4.66 7.08
C ILE A 211 -11.33 6.14 7.39
N THR A 212 -12.58 6.62 7.41
CA THR A 212 -12.90 8.05 7.66
C THR A 212 -12.51 8.49 9.07
N GLU A 213 -12.60 7.60 10.05
CA GLU A 213 -12.15 7.88 11.42
C GLU A 213 -10.63 7.93 11.59
N ALA A 214 -9.87 7.23 10.73
CA ALA A 214 -8.41 7.25 10.73
C ALA A 214 -7.83 8.45 9.95
N PHE A 215 -8.47 8.84 8.84
CA PHE A 215 -7.92 9.80 7.89
C PHE A 215 -8.77 11.07 7.77
N ASP A 216 -8.23 12.19 8.26
CA ASP A 216 -8.76 13.54 8.08
C ASP A 216 -8.18 14.14 6.79
N PHE A 217 -9.04 14.27 5.79
CA PHE A 217 -8.64 14.76 4.46
C PHE A 217 -8.06 16.18 4.49
N ASP A 218 -8.57 17.05 5.36
CA ASP A 218 -8.09 18.43 5.46
C ASP A 218 -6.69 18.47 6.06
N LEU A 219 -6.44 17.66 7.09
CA LEU A 219 -5.14 17.57 7.73
C LEU A 219 -4.07 17.02 6.77
N ARG A 220 -4.39 15.95 6.03
CA ARG A 220 -3.52 15.42 4.97
C ARG A 220 -3.22 16.48 3.93
N ASN A 221 -4.26 17.17 3.43
CA ASN A 221 -4.09 18.19 2.39
C ASN A 221 -3.29 19.39 2.89
N GLY A 222 -3.49 19.81 4.14
CA GLY A 222 -2.67 20.84 4.77
C GLY A 222 -1.20 20.48 4.75
N TYR A 223 -0.84 19.26 5.16
CA TYR A 223 0.56 18.82 5.12
C TYR A 223 1.11 18.69 3.68
N ALA A 224 0.38 18.02 2.79
CA ALA A 224 0.83 17.73 1.41
C ALA A 224 1.15 18.99 0.60
N HIS A 225 0.55 20.12 0.97
CA HIS A 225 0.77 21.40 0.31
C HIS A 225 1.52 22.43 1.18
N ALA A 226 2.05 22.02 2.33
CA ALA A 226 2.66 22.92 3.32
C ALA A 226 1.74 24.05 3.82
N ASP A 227 0.43 23.84 3.75
CA ASP A 227 -0.61 24.76 4.21
C ASP A 227 -1.04 24.40 5.64
N TYR A 228 -0.12 24.53 6.58
CA TYR A 228 -0.40 24.34 8.00
C TYR A 228 0.53 25.18 8.87
N ILE A 229 0.07 25.49 10.08
CA ILE A 229 0.85 26.20 11.10
C ILE A 229 0.82 25.37 12.38
N VAL A 230 1.99 25.03 12.92
CA VAL A 230 2.12 24.45 14.26
C VAL A 230 2.11 25.60 15.26
N TRP A 231 1.12 25.63 16.16
CA TRP A 231 0.89 26.72 17.10
C TRP A 231 0.74 26.23 18.54
N SER A 232 0.56 27.11 19.52
CA SER A 232 0.46 26.71 20.93
C SER A 232 -0.76 25.83 21.24
N ASP A 233 -1.83 25.92 20.46
CA ASP A 233 -3.11 25.25 20.65
C ASP A 233 -3.37 24.07 19.69
N GLY A 234 -2.43 23.77 18.79
CA GLY A 234 -2.54 22.66 17.86
C GLY A 234 -2.02 22.98 16.47
N ILE A 235 -2.63 22.34 15.47
CA ILE A 235 -2.29 22.49 14.06
C ILE A 235 -3.39 23.30 13.38
N ARG A 236 -3.03 24.49 12.88
CA ARG A 236 -3.97 25.38 12.20
C ARG A 236 -3.89 25.18 10.70
N LEU A 237 -5.03 24.93 10.09
CA LEU A 237 -5.21 24.77 8.65
C LEU A 237 -5.86 26.07 8.13
N PRO A 238 -5.14 26.84 7.29
CA PRO A 238 -5.64 28.10 6.78
C PRO A 238 -6.81 27.89 5.81
N ARG A 239 -7.57 28.95 5.58
CA ARG A 239 -8.69 28.96 4.63
C ARG A 239 -8.19 28.66 3.21
N ARG A 240 -8.71 27.61 2.59
CA ARG A 240 -8.52 27.28 1.17
C ARG A 240 -9.81 27.51 0.41
N ASN A 241 -9.74 28.13 -0.77
CA ASN A 241 -10.86 28.26 -1.72
C ASN A 241 -12.19 28.70 -1.09
N GLY A 242 -12.16 29.62 -0.12
CA GLY A 242 -13.36 30.11 0.55
C GLY A 242 -13.89 29.26 1.71
N GLY A 243 -13.25 28.16 2.10
CA GLY A 243 -13.62 27.33 3.27
C GLY A 243 -13.44 28.01 4.64
N ARG A 244 -13.71 27.31 5.75
CA ARG A 244 -13.43 27.81 7.11
C ARG A 244 -12.04 27.37 7.54
N SER A 245 -11.30 28.25 8.23
CA SER A 245 -10.08 27.84 8.93
C SER A 245 -10.41 26.78 9.98
N LYS A 246 -9.53 25.80 10.15
CA LYS A 246 -9.72 24.67 11.07
C LYS A 246 -8.51 24.57 11.98
N THR A 247 -8.73 24.44 13.29
CA THR A 247 -7.67 24.09 14.25
C THR A 247 -7.87 22.65 14.68
N VAL A 248 -6.82 21.84 14.56
CA VAL A 248 -6.78 20.46 15.05
C VAL A 248 -6.00 20.46 16.37
N PRO A 249 -6.65 20.27 17.53
CA PRO A 249 -5.96 20.17 18.82
C PRO A 249 -4.92 19.05 18.83
N TYR A 250 -3.89 19.16 19.65
CA TYR A 250 -2.80 18.17 19.70
C TYR A 250 -3.27 16.80 20.12
N GLU A 251 -4.24 16.75 21.02
CA GLU A 251 -4.88 15.54 21.53
C GLU A 251 -5.62 14.84 20.39
N ARG A 252 -6.38 15.62 19.61
CA ARG A 252 -7.07 15.12 18.42
C ARG A 252 -6.08 14.63 17.37
N PHE A 253 -4.99 15.35 17.13
CA PHE A 253 -3.96 14.92 16.19
C PHE A 253 -3.28 13.63 16.63
N GLY A 254 -2.92 13.51 17.91
CA GLY A 254 -2.36 12.27 18.47
C GLY A 254 -3.32 11.10 18.30
N LEU A 255 -4.61 11.29 18.54
CA LEU A 255 -5.61 10.27 18.30
C LEU A 255 -5.71 9.88 16.82
N LEU A 256 -5.73 10.84 15.89
CA LEU A 256 -5.75 10.57 14.44
C LEU A 256 -4.50 9.80 13.98
N LEU A 257 -3.32 10.21 14.43
CA LEU A 257 -2.06 9.53 14.13
C LEU A 257 -2.08 8.08 14.62
N ASN A 258 -2.53 7.86 15.86
CA ASN A 258 -2.62 6.52 16.44
C ASN A 258 -3.70 5.67 15.76
N LYS A 259 -4.85 6.23 15.37
CA LYS A 259 -5.87 5.52 14.57
C LYS A 259 -5.34 5.10 13.20
N ALA A 260 -4.62 5.98 12.51
CA ALA A 260 -3.98 5.63 11.24
C ALA A 260 -2.98 4.47 11.44
N LEU A 261 -2.09 4.54 12.43
CA LEU A 261 -1.17 3.44 12.76
C LEU A 261 -1.91 2.14 13.08
N ALA A 262 -2.96 2.21 13.91
CA ALA A 262 -3.76 1.04 14.28
C ALA A 262 -4.50 0.42 13.10
N PHE A 263 -4.97 1.22 12.14
CA PHE A 263 -5.57 0.73 10.90
C PHE A 263 -4.57 -0.09 10.08
N PHE A 264 -3.35 0.44 9.88
CA PHE A 264 -2.30 -0.29 9.16
C PHE A 264 -1.87 -1.56 9.88
N SER A 265 -1.69 -1.53 11.20
CA SER A 265 -1.39 -2.73 11.97
C SER A 265 -2.48 -3.79 11.82
N ALA A 266 -3.76 -3.39 11.93
CA ALA A 266 -4.87 -4.31 11.73
C ALA A 266 -4.90 -4.91 10.31
N LEU A 267 -4.60 -4.12 9.28
CA LEU A 267 -4.52 -4.61 7.89
C LEU A 267 -3.39 -5.62 7.70
N GLN A 268 -2.19 -5.31 8.17
CA GLN A 268 -1.01 -6.17 8.07
C GLN A 268 -1.22 -7.49 8.82
N GLU A 269 -1.75 -7.45 10.04
CA GLU A 269 -2.03 -8.66 10.80
C GLU A 269 -3.07 -9.57 10.14
N VAL A 270 -4.14 -9.00 9.57
CA VAL A 270 -5.17 -9.78 8.89
C VAL A 270 -4.61 -10.40 7.61
N GLN A 271 -3.78 -9.66 6.87
CA GLN A 271 -3.06 -10.19 5.72
C GLN A 271 -2.15 -11.35 6.12
N GLU A 272 -1.33 -11.18 7.16
CA GLU A 272 -0.41 -12.20 7.64
C GLU A 272 -1.15 -13.44 8.16
N GLU A 273 -2.25 -13.27 8.91
CA GLU A 273 -3.12 -14.36 9.32
C GLU A 273 -3.63 -15.18 8.13
N CYS A 274 -3.92 -14.53 7.01
CA CYS A 274 -4.37 -15.20 5.80
C CYS A 274 -3.22 -15.91 5.09
N LEU A 275 -2.04 -15.28 4.99
CA LEU A 275 -0.83 -15.89 4.41
C LEU A 275 -0.40 -17.15 5.16
N ARG A 276 -0.48 -17.14 6.51
CA ARG A 276 -0.16 -18.29 7.38
C ARG A 276 -0.95 -19.55 7.07
N ARG A 277 -2.09 -19.44 6.37
CA ARG A 277 -2.91 -20.61 6.00
C ARG A 277 -2.36 -21.39 4.82
N TYR A 278 -1.37 -20.85 4.10
CA TYR A 278 -0.69 -21.52 3.00
C TYR A 278 0.66 -22.12 3.42
N TRP A 279 0.79 -22.38 4.73
CA TRP A 279 1.84 -23.20 5.33
C TRP A 279 1.19 -24.26 6.23
N PRO A 280 1.12 -25.55 5.80
CA PRO A 280 1.71 -26.12 4.59
C PRO A 280 1.03 -25.67 3.27
N PRO A 281 1.65 -25.94 2.10
CA PRO A 281 1.08 -25.60 0.80
C PRO A 281 -0.37 -26.07 0.61
N LEU A 282 -1.19 -25.27 -0.09
CA LEU A 282 -2.60 -25.55 -0.30
C LEU A 282 -2.92 -25.70 -1.79
N LEU A 283 -3.52 -26.83 -2.15
CA LEU A 283 -4.10 -27.05 -3.49
C LEU A 283 -5.51 -26.47 -3.56
N VAL A 284 -5.73 -25.53 -4.47
CA VAL A 284 -7.04 -24.94 -4.74
C VAL A 284 -7.37 -25.05 -6.23
N ARG A 285 -8.63 -24.79 -6.58
CA ARG A 285 -9.08 -24.70 -7.97
C ARG A 285 -9.69 -23.33 -8.21
N GLY A 286 -9.38 -22.73 -9.35
CA GLY A 286 -9.89 -21.42 -9.75
C GLY A 286 -9.28 -20.95 -11.05
N ARG A 287 -9.56 -19.72 -11.45
CA ARG A 287 -9.12 -19.13 -12.73
C ARG A 287 -8.36 -17.85 -12.47
N MET A 288 -7.41 -17.47 -13.34
CA MET A 288 -6.66 -16.22 -13.19
C MET A 288 -7.47 -15.00 -13.68
N ASN A 289 -8.28 -15.17 -14.72
CA ASN A 289 -9.12 -14.13 -15.32
C ASN A 289 -10.39 -14.75 -15.93
N ALA A 290 -11.30 -13.90 -16.42
CA ALA A 290 -12.60 -14.31 -16.95
C ALA A 290 -12.52 -15.18 -18.21
N TYR A 291 -11.40 -15.16 -18.94
CA TYR A 291 -11.22 -15.83 -20.23
C TYR A 291 -10.50 -17.18 -20.10
N GLN A 292 -10.01 -17.52 -18.91
CA GLN A 292 -9.33 -18.79 -18.67
C GLN A 292 -10.27 -19.81 -18.03
N ALA A 293 -10.05 -21.08 -18.40
CA ALA A 293 -10.68 -22.20 -17.71
C ALA A 293 -10.22 -22.26 -16.26
N GLU A 294 -10.99 -22.94 -15.41
CA GLU A 294 -10.53 -23.26 -14.08
C GLU A 294 -9.35 -24.23 -14.14
N GLU A 295 -8.32 -23.92 -13.37
CA GLU A 295 -7.09 -24.67 -13.24
C GLU A 295 -6.83 -24.98 -11.76
N TYR A 296 -5.97 -25.96 -11.51
CA TYR A 296 -5.46 -26.20 -10.17
C TYR A 296 -4.32 -25.21 -9.87
N ALA A 297 -4.28 -24.71 -8.64
CA ALA A 297 -3.22 -23.84 -8.16
C ALA A 297 -2.66 -24.37 -6.84
N ILE A 298 -1.33 -24.39 -6.72
CA ILE A 298 -0.65 -24.61 -5.43
C ILE A 298 -0.27 -23.25 -4.88
N LEU A 299 -0.76 -22.96 -3.68
CA LEU A 299 -0.49 -21.74 -2.93
C LEU A 299 0.50 -22.07 -1.81
N THR A 300 1.64 -21.38 -1.77
CA THR A 300 2.70 -21.64 -0.80
C THR A 300 3.17 -20.34 -0.18
N TRP A 301 3.26 -20.30 1.14
CA TRP A 301 3.89 -19.21 1.88
C TRP A 301 5.06 -19.74 2.71
N ASN A 302 6.25 -19.19 2.52
CA ASN A 302 7.41 -19.53 3.33
C ASN A 302 7.62 -18.45 4.41
N PRO A 303 7.35 -18.73 5.71
CA PRO A 303 7.53 -17.75 6.78
C PRO A 303 8.99 -17.40 7.07
N THR A 304 9.93 -18.29 6.75
CA THR A 304 11.37 -18.12 7.02
C THR A 304 11.98 -17.16 6.00
N GLU A 305 11.61 -17.32 4.73
CA GLU A 305 12.15 -16.53 3.63
C GLU A 305 11.26 -15.33 3.26
N GLY A 306 10.02 -15.31 3.74
CA GLY A 306 9.09 -14.20 3.58
C GLY A 306 8.49 -14.07 2.18
N TRP A 307 8.51 -15.13 1.38
CA TRP A 307 7.89 -15.14 0.05
C TRP A 307 6.56 -15.88 0.03
N PHE A 308 5.72 -15.49 -0.92
CA PHE A 308 4.45 -16.13 -1.24
C PHE A 308 4.42 -16.45 -2.73
N GLN A 309 4.02 -17.67 -3.08
CA GLN A 309 4.01 -18.16 -4.45
C GLN A 309 2.64 -18.75 -4.80
N ILE A 310 2.22 -18.50 -6.03
CA ILE A 310 1.05 -19.11 -6.65
C ILE A 310 1.55 -19.83 -7.90
N LYS A 311 1.34 -21.14 -7.98
CA LYS A 311 1.71 -21.96 -9.15
C LYS A 311 0.46 -22.56 -9.76
N MET A 312 0.10 -22.06 -10.95
CA MET A 312 -1.04 -22.52 -11.74
C MET A 312 -0.65 -23.74 -12.59
N TYR A 313 -1.58 -24.67 -12.75
CA TYR A 313 -1.41 -25.91 -13.49
C TYR A 313 -2.54 -26.08 -14.52
N GLY A 314 -2.29 -25.62 -15.74
CA GLY A 314 -3.23 -25.74 -16.85
C GLY A 314 -3.34 -27.16 -17.40
N GLY A 315 -4.56 -27.58 -17.72
CA GLY A 315 -4.83 -28.81 -18.47
C GLY A 315 -4.55 -30.14 -17.73
N VAL A 316 -4.30 -30.10 -16.43
CA VAL A 316 -4.05 -31.31 -15.62
C VAL A 316 -5.23 -31.64 -14.71
N GLY A 317 -5.64 -32.91 -14.74
CA GLY A 317 -6.65 -33.45 -13.83
C GLY A 317 -6.14 -33.60 -12.39
N PRO A 318 -7.04 -33.82 -11.42
CA PRO A 318 -6.71 -33.95 -9.99
C PRO A 318 -5.71 -35.08 -9.70
N ASP A 319 -5.67 -36.12 -10.52
CA ASP A 319 -4.78 -37.26 -10.37
C ASP A 319 -3.37 -37.05 -10.92
N HIS A 320 -3.08 -35.87 -11.45
CA HIS A 320 -1.79 -35.61 -12.06
C HIS A 320 -0.65 -35.78 -11.04
N PRO A 321 0.42 -36.55 -11.35
CA PRO A 321 1.48 -36.88 -10.39
C PRO A 321 2.15 -35.66 -9.74
N VAL A 322 2.19 -34.52 -10.43
CA VAL A 322 2.75 -33.27 -9.90
C VAL A 322 1.90 -32.69 -8.76
N LEU A 323 0.57 -32.87 -8.80
CA LEU A 323 -0.32 -32.46 -7.71
C LEU A 323 -0.20 -33.39 -6.50
N ARG A 324 0.11 -34.68 -6.73
CA ARG A 324 0.39 -35.65 -5.65
C ARG A 324 1.76 -35.45 -5.01
N ARG A 325 2.77 -35.04 -5.79
CA ARG A 325 4.15 -34.78 -5.30
C ARG A 325 4.32 -33.44 -4.61
N GLY A 326 3.56 -32.40 -4.99
CA GLY A 326 3.60 -31.07 -4.36
C GLY A 326 3.12 -31.02 -2.90
N LEU A 327 2.79 -32.17 -2.31
CA LEU A 327 2.45 -32.36 -0.90
C LEU A 327 3.48 -33.21 -0.14
N ASN A 328 4.55 -33.68 -0.80
CA ASN A 328 5.62 -34.45 -0.13
C ASN A 328 6.74 -33.51 0.34
N ASP A 329 7.23 -33.77 1.54
CA ASP A 329 8.15 -32.94 2.34
C ASP A 329 9.53 -32.68 1.70
N ASP A 330 9.87 -33.27 0.56
CA ASP A 330 11.22 -33.27 0.00
C ASP A 330 11.56 -32.07 -0.93
N ASP A 331 10.59 -31.18 -1.22
CA ASP A 331 10.78 -29.94 -2.01
C ASP A 331 10.61 -28.65 -1.16
N LEU A 332 10.63 -28.77 0.17
CA LEU A 332 10.73 -27.66 1.15
C LEU A 332 12.18 -27.49 1.65
#